data_AF-A0A1H2U8Z3-F1
#
_entry.id   AF-A0A1H2U8Z3-F1
#
_cell.length_a   1.000
_cell.length_b   1.000
_cell.length_c   1.000
_cell.angle_alpha   90.00
_cell.angle_beta   90.00
_cell.angle_gamma   90.00
#
_symmetry.space_group_name_H-M   'P 1'
#
loop_
_entity.id
_entity.type
_entity.pdbx_description
1 polymer ?
#
loop_
_entity_poly.entity_id
_entity_poly.type
_entity_poly.pdbx_seq_one_letter_code
_entity_poly.pdbx_strand_id
1 'polypeptide(L)'
;MTAPVFVYCYSPKEREVIVGRRRDMNIDGWRRKGYKVVECSNEEELYEGVKEFQMNEWIVTIMSNLSLFEKFLRESSAATENKQGNR
;
A
#
# COMPACT_ATOMS: atom_id res chain seq x y z
N MET A 1 12.23 -8.72 21.02
CA MET A 1 11.91 -8.33 19.64
C MET A 1 10.46 -7.90 19.60
N THR A 2 10.17 -6.68 19.14
CA THR A 2 8.79 -6.20 18.96
C THR A 2 8.16 -6.91 17.77
N ALA A 3 6.94 -7.41 17.93
CA ALA A 3 6.20 -8.01 16.82
C ALA A 3 5.90 -6.93 15.75
N PRO A 4 5.94 -7.28 14.46
CA PRO A 4 5.61 -6.34 13.40
C PRO A 4 4.16 -5.86 13.54
N VAL A 5 3.94 -4.57 13.38
CA VAL A 5 2.65 -3.91 13.61
C VAL A 5 1.89 -3.69 12.31
N PHE A 6 2.63 -3.56 11.20
CA PHE A 6 2.13 -3.23 9.88
C PHE A 6 2.57 -4.26 8.85
N VAL A 7 1.87 -4.30 7.73
CA VAL A 7 2.16 -5.24 6.64
C VAL A 7 1.69 -4.66 5.31
N TYR A 8 2.44 -4.94 4.25
CA TYR A 8 1.91 -4.85 2.89
C TYR A 8 2.06 -6.18 2.15
N CYS A 9 1.03 -6.54 1.41
CA CYS A 9 0.99 -7.71 0.54
C CYS A 9 0.95 -7.22 -0.89
N TYR A 10 1.82 -7.72 -1.77
CA TYR A 10 1.81 -7.28 -3.17
C TYR A 10 1.92 -8.45 -4.16
N SER A 11 1.34 -8.25 -5.34
CA SER A 11 1.36 -9.18 -6.46
C SER A 11 1.71 -8.44 -7.75
N PRO A 12 2.89 -8.68 -8.34
CA PRO A 12 3.23 -8.15 -9.66
C PRO A 12 2.31 -8.64 -10.76
N LYS A 13 1.78 -9.87 -10.62
CA LYS A 13 0.84 -10.46 -11.58
C LYS A 13 -0.47 -9.68 -11.65
N GLU A 14 -1.00 -9.29 -10.49
CA GLU A 14 -2.26 -8.54 -10.38
C GLU A 14 -2.03 -7.02 -10.40
N ARG A 15 -0.77 -6.57 -10.40
CA ARG A 15 -0.36 -5.17 -10.21
C ARG A 15 -1.08 -4.50 -9.03
N GLU A 16 -1.14 -5.21 -7.92
CA GLU A 16 -1.84 -4.78 -6.70
C GLU A 16 -0.92 -4.83 -5.49
N VAL A 17 -1.08 -3.84 -4.60
CA VAL A 17 -0.55 -3.83 -3.25
C VAL A 17 -1.68 -3.54 -2.24
N ILE A 18 -1.70 -4.31 -1.16
CA ILE A 18 -2.70 -4.26 -0.10
C ILE A 18 -1.98 -3.95 1.20
N VAL A 19 -2.33 -2.84 1.85
CA VAL A 19 -1.63 -2.31 3.02
C VAL A 19 -2.54 -2.28 4.23
N GLY A 20 -1.99 -2.55 5.41
CA GLY A 20 -2.76 -2.49 6.65
C GLY A 20 -1.95 -2.78 7.89
N ARG A 21 -2.62 -2.74 9.05
CA ARG A 21 -2.08 -3.26 10.30
C ARG A 21 -2.07 -4.78 10.22
N ARG A 22 -1.06 -5.41 10.81
CA ARG A 22 -0.91 -6.88 10.83
C ARG A 22 -2.19 -7.59 11.30
N ARG A 23 -2.81 -7.06 12.36
CA ARG A 23 -4.02 -7.64 12.98
C ARG A 23 -5.28 -7.56 12.10
N ASP A 24 -5.30 -6.63 11.14
CA ASP A 24 -6.44 -6.40 10.25
C ASP A 24 -6.28 -7.20 8.94
N MET A 25 -5.15 -7.90 8.76
CA MET A 25 -4.74 -8.51 7.50
C MET A 25 -4.70 -10.04 7.59
N ASN A 26 -5.31 -10.71 6.59
CA ASN A 26 -5.22 -12.17 6.44
C ASN A 26 -3.93 -12.59 5.71
N ILE A 27 -2.78 -12.49 6.39
CA ILE A 27 -1.44 -12.74 5.81
C ILE A 27 -1.32 -14.14 5.20
N ASP A 28 -1.79 -15.17 5.90
CA ASP A 28 -1.71 -16.54 5.40
C ASP A 28 -2.64 -16.78 4.20
N GLY A 29 -3.76 -16.06 4.15
CA GLY A 29 -4.63 -16.01 2.97
C GLY A 29 -3.92 -15.41 1.76
N TRP A 30 -3.23 -14.28 1.93
CA TRP A 30 -2.50 -13.61 0.85
C TRP A 30 -1.31 -14.44 0.35
N ARG A 31 -0.52 -15.05 1.25
CA ARG A 31 0.57 -15.96 0.88
C ARG A 31 0.08 -17.14 0.04
N ARG A 32 -1.03 -17.76 0.43
CA ARG A 32 -1.63 -18.88 -0.34
C ARG A 32 -2.11 -18.46 -1.72
N LYS A 33 -2.50 -17.19 -1.90
CA LYS A 33 -2.86 -16.61 -3.20
C LYS A 33 -1.63 -16.20 -4.04
N GLY A 34 -0.41 -16.40 -3.52
CA GLY A 34 0.83 -16.06 -4.22
C GLY A 34 1.30 -14.62 -4.03
N TYR A 35 0.70 -13.86 -3.12
CA TYR A 35 1.18 -12.52 -2.79
C TYR A 35 2.46 -12.63 -1.96
N LYS A 36 3.42 -11.74 -2.25
CA LYS A 36 4.56 -11.50 -1.37
C LYS A 36 4.09 -10.67 -0.19
N VAL A 37 4.58 -10.99 1.00
CA VAL A 37 4.20 -10.31 2.24
C VAL A 37 5.44 -9.71 2.88
N VAL A 38 5.37 -8.42 3.20
CA VAL A 38 6.43 -7.69 3.88
C VAL A 38 5.89 -7.11 5.17
N GLU A 39 6.60 -7.39 6.25
CA GLU A 39 6.24 -6.99 7.61
C GLU A 39 7.01 -5.72 7.98
N CYS A 40 6.31 -4.74 8.54
CA CYS A 40 6.88 -3.44 8.91
C CYS A 40 6.64 -3.18 10.41
N SER A 41 7.62 -2.55 11.04
CA SER A 41 7.59 -2.25 12.48
C SER A 41 6.80 -0.99 12.80
N ASN A 42 6.73 -0.04 11.86
CA ASN A 42 6.00 1.22 12.00
C ASN A 42 5.35 1.66 10.67
N GLU A 43 4.57 2.74 10.72
CA GLU A 43 3.81 3.25 9.56
C GLU A 43 4.71 3.93 8.51
N GLU A 44 5.84 4.51 8.92
CA GLU A 44 6.81 5.15 8.00
C GLU A 44 7.50 4.10 7.12
N GLU A 45 7.94 2.99 7.69
CA GLU A 45 8.52 1.86 6.97
C GLU A 45 7.52 1.26 5.97
N LEU A 46 6.25 1.17 6.37
CA LEU A 46 5.15 0.75 5.49
C LEU A 46 4.99 1.73 4.31
N TYR A 47 4.96 3.03 4.59
CA TYR A 47 4.80 4.08 3.57
C TYR A 47 5.95 4.07 2.56
N GLU A 48 7.19 4.02 3.05
CA GLU A 48 8.39 4.00 2.22
C GLU A 48 8.45 2.76 1.32
N GLY A 49 7.97 1.61 1.80
CA GLY A 49 7.86 0.40 0.99
C GLY A 49 6.75 0.45 -0.06
N VAL A 50 5.70 1.26 0.16
CA VAL A 50 4.52 1.27 -0.71
C VAL A 50 4.56 2.35 -1.79
N LYS A 51 5.26 3.47 -1.56
CA LYS A 51 5.34 4.59 -2.50
C LYS A 51 5.82 4.21 -3.90
N GLU A 52 6.68 3.20 -4.02
CA GLU A 52 7.18 2.74 -5.32
C GLU A 52 6.08 2.10 -6.18
N PHE A 53 5.09 1.45 -5.57
CA PHE A 53 3.97 0.87 -6.32
C PHE A 53 3.04 1.96 -6.88
N GLN A 54 2.88 3.07 -6.15
CA GLN A 54 2.09 4.22 -6.61
C GLN A 54 2.69 4.86 -7.86
N MET A 55 4.00 5.09 -7.86
CA MET A 55 4.71 5.71 -8.99
C MET A 55 4.60 4.86 -10.27
N ASN A 56 4.34 3.57 -10.13
CA ASN A 56 4.21 2.62 -11.23
C ASN A 56 2.76 2.27 -11.58
N GLU A 57 1.77 3.07 -11.16
CA GLU A 57 0.34 2.88 -11.47
C GLU A 57 -0.23 1.51 -11.02
N TRP A 58 0.16 1.04 -9.83
CA TRP A 58 -0.44 -0.16 -9.24
C TRP A 58 -1.74 0.17 -8.51
N ILE A 59 -2.62 -0.83 -8.38
CA ILE A 59 -3.79 -0.74 -7.52
C ILE A 59 -3.32 -0.79 -6.07
N VAL A 60 -3.62 0.27 -5.30
CA VAL A 60 -3.29 0.35 -3.88
C VAL A 60 -4.57 0.24 -3.06
N THR A 61 -4.68 -0.82 -2.25
CA THR A 61 -5.83 -1.11 -1.39
C THR A 61 -5.43 -0.93 0.06
N ILE A 62 -6.11 -0.02 0.80
CA ILE A 62 -5.80 0.29 2.20
C ILE A 62 -6.87 -0.34 3.11
N MET A 63 -6.47 -1.32 3.92
CA MET A 63 -7.38 -2.11 4.78
C MET A 63 -7.55 -1.56 6.21
N SER A 64 -6.71 -0.60 6.61
CA SER A 64 -6.71 -0.01 7.94
C SER A 64 -6.74 1.51 7.85
N ASN A 65 -7.23 2.19 8.89
CA ASN A 65 -7.01 3.63 9.00
C ASN A 65 -5.51 3.89 9.33
N LEU A 66 -4.82 4.49 8.37
CA LEU A 66 -3.39 4.78 8.35
C LEU A 66 -3.20 6.25 7.94
N SER A 67 -2.79 7.08 8.89
CA SER A 67 -2.66 8.54 8.73
C SER A 67 -1.75 8.99 7.58
N LEU A 68 -0.66 8.27 7.31
CA LEU A 68 0.25 8.56 6.20
C LEU A 68 -0.37 8.19 4.85
N PHE A 69 -1.27 7.20 4.84
CA PHE A 69 -1.97 6.77 3.63
C PHE A 69 -3.22 7.61 3.32
N GLU A 70 -3.73 8.39 4.28
CA GLU A 70 -4.74 9.41 3.97
C GLU A 70 -4.17 10.52 3.07
N LYS A 71 -2.90 10.89 3.27
CA LYS A 71 -2.18 11.83 2.38
C LYS A 71 -1.90 11.19 1.02
N PHE A 72 -1.50 9.92 1.02
CA PHE A 72 -1.24 9.11 -0.18
C PHE A 72 -2.42 9.11 -1.16
N LEU A 73 -3.65 9.00 -0.68
CA LEU A 73 -4.87 9.04 -1.51
C LEU A 73 -5.15 10.44 -2.09
N ARG A 74 -4.84 11.51 -1.35
CA ARG A 74 -5.06 12.89 -1.80
C ARG A 74 -4.07 13.31 -2.89
N GLU A 75 -2.81 12.94 -2.75
CA GLU A 75 -1.76 13.28 -3.72
C GLU A 75 -1.94 12.55 -5.06
N SER A 76 -2.43 11.31 -5.05
CA SER A 76 -2.77 10.57 -6.27
C SER A 76 -3.88 11.24 -7.08
N SER A 77 -4.82 11.92 -6.42
CA SER A 77 -5.96 12.58 -7.07
C SER A 77 -5.55 13.93 -7.70
N ALA A 78 -4.64 14.67 -7.07
CA ALA A 78 -4.13 15.95 -7.58
C ALA A 78 -3.25 15.80 -8.84
N ALA A 79 -2.56 14.66 -9.00
CA ALA A 79 -1.77 14.37 -10.21
C ALA A 79 -2.64 14.20 -11.48
N THR A 80 -3.91 13.79 -11.32
CA THR A 80 -4.86 13.64 -12.42
C THR A 80 -5.47 14.95 -12.91
N GLU A 81 -5.54 15.99 -12.09
CA GLU A 81 -6.15 17.28 -12.48
C GLU A 81 -5.22 18.14 -13.34
N ASN A 82 -3.89 18.03 -13.18
CA ASN A 82 -2.93 18.86 -13.92
C ASN A 82 -2.70 18.45 -15.40
N LYS A 83 -3.33 17.39 -15.91
CA LYS A 83 -3.22 16.99 -17.33
C LYS A 83 -4.42 17.39 -18.20
N GLN A 84 -5.43 18.05 -17.65
CA GLN A 84 -6.65 18.39 -18.40
C GLN A 84 -6.79 19.87 -18.77
N GLY A 85 -5.82 20.72 -18.42
CA GLY A 85 -5.83 22.16 -18.69
C GLY A 85 -4.65 22.64 -19.53
N ASN A 86 -4.53 22.18 -20.78
CA ASN A 86 -3.90 22.96 -21.87
C ASN A 86 -4.15 22.26 -23.21
N ARG A 87 -5.26 22.62 -23.85
CA ARG A 87 -5.46 22.52 -25.30
C ARG A 87 -5.94 23.86 -25.80
#